data_AF-A0A522AGM9-F1
#
_entry.id   AF-A0A522AGM9-F1
#
_cell.length_a   1.000
_cell.length_b   1.000
_cell.length_c   1.000
_cell.angle_alpha   90.00
_cell.angle_beta   90.00
_cell.angle_gamma   90.00
#
_symmetry.space_group_name_H-M   'P 1'
#
loop_
_entity.id
_entity.type
_entity.pdbx_description
1 polymer ?
#
loop_
_entity_poly.entity_id
_entity_poly.type
_entity_poly.pdbx_seq_one_letter_code
_entity_poly.pdbx_strand_id
1 'polypeptide(L)'
;KKTHGEKQHGAWELIQRSHAVANGCYVAVANRIGHEVIKGVGGDGIEFWGQSFVAGTSGEIVSKASTNKEEILIVPVDLDHVDTTRTHWPFLRDRRIDAYDGLTKRLLD
;
A
#
# COMPACT_ATOMS: atom_id res chain seq x y z
N LYS A 1 18.60 4.00 -5.15
CA LYS A 1 17.75 4.17 -6.35
C LYS A 1 18.31 3.51 -7.62
N LYS A 2 19.54 3.84 -8.08
CA LYS A 2 20.07 3.46 -9.41
C LYS A 2 19.95 1.97 -9.82
N THR A 3 19.99 1.03 -8.88
CA THR A 3 19.97 -0.42 -9.19
C THR A 3 18.76 -1.18 -8.64
N HIS A 4 18.22 -0.79 -7.49
CA HIS A 4 17.13 -1.53 -6.82
C HIS A 4 15.87 -0.69 -6.55
N GLY A 5 15.88 0.61 -6.85
CA GLY A 5 14.80 1.53 -6.47
C GLY A 5 13.45 1.13 -7.08
N GLU A 6 13.45 0.75 -8.36
CA GLU A 6 12.23 0.31 -9.06
C GLU A 6 11.64 -0.95 -8.44
N LYS A 7 12.47 -1.95 -8.13
CA LYS A 7 12.02 -3.19 -7.49
C LYS A 7 11.48 -2.94 -6.08
N GLN A 8 12.17 -2.12 -5.29
CA GLN A 8 11.75 -1.77 -3.94
C GLN A 8 10.43 -0.99 -3.93
N HIS A 9 10.31 0.03 -4.78
CA HIS A 9 9.08 0.79 -4.93
C HIS A 9 7.94 -0.09 -5.45
N GLY A 10 8.19 -0.91 -6.48
CA GLY A 10 7.18 -1.83 -7.02
C GLY A 10 6.67 -2.82 -5.99
N ALA A 11 7.55 -3.36 -5.14
CA ALA A 11 7.16 -4.23 -4.04
C ALA A 11 6.33 -3.48 -2.98
N TRP A 12 6.73 -2.26 -2.62
CA TRP A 12 5.98 -1.39 -1.70
C TRP A 12 4.57 -1.08 -2.21
N GLU A 13 4.43 -0.73 -3.48
CA GLU A 13 3.14 -0.47 -4.09
C GLU A 13 2.28 -1.74 -4.15
N LEU A 14 2.87 -2.86 -4.59
CA LEU A 14 2.19 -4.15 -4.71
C LEU A 14 1.60 -4.63 -3.39
N ILE A 15 2.39 -4.61 -2.31
CA ILE A 15 1.92 -5.14 -1.02
C ILE A 15 0.75 -4.31 -0.46
N GLN A 16 0.80 -2.98 -0.62
CA GLN A 16 -0.28 -2.09 -0.19
C GLN A 16 -1.57 -2.31 -1.00
N ARG A 17 -1.46 -2.49 -2.31
CA ARG A 17 -2.59 -2.83 -3.19
C ARG A 17 -3.20 -4.19 -2.83
N SER A 18 -2.37 -5.14 -2.39
CA SER A 18 -2.86 -6.46 -1.95
C SER A 18 -3.79 -6.36 -0.73
N HIS A 19 -3.60 -5.38 0.15
CA HIS A 19 -4.49 -5.15 1.29
C HIS A 19 -5.89 -4.72 0.84
N ALA A 20 -5.97 -3.91 -0.22
CA ALA A 20 -7.25 -3.52 -0.82
C ALA A 20 -7.99 -4.76 -1.36
N VAL A 21 -7.29 -5.60 -2.13
CA VAL A 21 -7.84 -6.86 -2.69
C VAL A 21 -8.30 -7.81 -1.58
N ALA A 22 -7.46 -8.06 -0.57
CA ALA A 22 -7.74 -9.04 0.48
C ALA A 22 -8.97 -8.67 1.35
N ASN A 23 -9.28 -7.37 1.44
CA ASN A 23 -10.37 -6.86 2.28
C ASN A 23 -11.53 -6.23 1.50
N GLY A 24 -11.42 -6.21 0.16
CA GLY A 24 -12.38 -5.58 -0.75
C GLY A 24 -12.66 -4.12 -0.40
N CYS A 25 -11.63 -3.32 -0.08
CA CYS A 25 -11.79 -1.93 0.38
C CYS A 25 -10.80 -0.98 -0.31
N TYR A 26 -11.09 0.31 -0.28
CA TYR A 26 -10.13 1.33 -0.72
C TYR A 26 -8.96 1.43 0.27
N VAL A 27 -7.76 1.69 -0.24
CA VAL A 27 -6.55 1.91 0.58
C VAL A 27 -5.86 3.18 0.10
N ALA A 28 -5.77 4.18 0.98
CA ALA A 28 -5.00 5.39 0.74
C ALA A 28 -3.60 5.25 1.36
N VAL A 29 -2.57 5.52 0.57
CA VAL A 29 -1.17 5.41 0.98
C VAL A 29 -0.50 6.76 0.80
N ALA A 30 -0.05 7.35 1.91
CA ALA A 30 0.70 8.59 1.90
C ALA A 30 2.20 8.33 2.01
N ASN A 31 2.99 9.09 1.25
CA ASN A 31 4.44 9.08 1.29
C ASN A 31 4.97 10.49 1.08
N ARG A 32 6.18 10.73 1.57
CA ARG A 32 6.88 12.02 1.43
C ARG A 32 7.73 12.06 0.17
N ILE A 33 8.11 13.27 -0.22
CA ILE A 33 9.07 13.56 -1.29
C ILE A 33 10.31 14.25 -0.73
N GLY A 34 11.38 14.29 -1.54
CA GLY A 34 12.57 15.09 -1.26
C GLY A 34 13.69 14.31 -0.60
N HIS A 35 14.81 15.02 -0.38
CA HIS A 35 16.04 14.47 0.13
C HIS A 35 16.27 14.90 1.58
N GLU A 36 16.44 13.94 2.49
CA GLU A 36 16.70 14.21 3.90
C GLU A 36 18.08 13.67 4.32
N VAL A 37 18.91 14.56 4.85
CA VAL A 37 20.21 14.22 5.44
C VAL A 37 20.13 14.39 6.96
N ILE A 38 20.36 13.31 7.70
CA ILE A 38 20.32 13.34 9.16
C ILE A 38 21.68 13.80 9.70
N LYS A 39 21.69 14.99 10.30
CA LYS A 39 22.90 15.56 10.93
C LYS A 39 23.44 14.60 12.00
N GLY A 40 24.75 14.35 11.96
CA GLY A 40 25.45 13.55 12.97
C GLY A 40 25.42 12.02 12.76
N VAL A 41 24.67 11.51 11.78
CA VAL A 41 24.61 10.06 11.47
C VAL A 41 25.59 9.66 10.36
N GLY A 42 26.05 10.63 9.55
CA GLY A 42 26.90 10.38 8.39
C GLY A 42 26.13 9.73 7.22
N GLY A 43 26.75 9.74 6.03
CA GLY A 43 26.17 9.19 4.80
C GLY A 43 25.41 10.21 3.93
N ASP A 44 25.01 9.77 2.74
CA ASP A 44 24.45 10.64 1.69
C ASP A 44 23.00 11.07 1.94
N GLY A 45 22.30 10.52 2.94
CA GLY A 45 20.88 10.80 3.20
C GLY A 45 19.91 9.81 2.56
N ILE A 46 18.62 10.11 2.69
CA ILE A 46 17.51 9.32 2.13
C ILE A 46 16.71 10.20 1.17
N GLU A 47 16.60 9.72 -0.06
CA GLU A 47 15.70 10.29 -1.07
C GLU A 47 14.34 9.59 -0.97
N PHE A 48 13.28 10.34 -0.66
CA PHE A 48 11.91 9.85 -0.64
C PHE A 48 11.22 10.02 -1.99
N TRP A 49 10.34 9.09 -2.34
CA TRP A 49 9.89 8.91 -3.72
C TRP A 49 8.47 9.38 -3.98
N GLY A 50 7.80 9.98 -2.99
CA GLY A 50 6.40 10.36 -3.10
C GLY A 50 5.57 9.19 -3.56
N GLN A 51 4.85 9.37 -4.67
CA GLN A 51 4.00 8.34 -5.25
C GLN A 51 2.94 7.83 -4.28
N SER A 52 2.47 8.72 -3.39
CA SER A 52 1.22 8.53 -2.65
C SER A 52 0.13 8.12 -3.63
N PHE A 53 -0.72 7.17 -3.25
CA PHE A 53 -1.75 6.66 -4.15
C PHE A 53 -2.98 6.18 -3.40
N VAL A 54 -4.09 6.03 -4.12
CA VAL A 54 -5.29 5.35 -3.65
C VAL A 54 -5.50 4.10 -4.49
N ALA A 55 -5.54 2.94 -3.84
CA ALA A 55 -5.99 1.71 -4.44
C ALA A 55 -7.51 1.57 -4.28
N GLY A 56 -8.17 1.16 -5.36
CA GLY A 56 -9.57 0.74 -5.36
C GLY A 56 -9.75 -0.65 -4.79
N THR A 57 -10.99 -1.12 -4.71
CA THR A 57 -11.37 -2.36 -4.01
C THR A 57 -10.80 -3.62 -4.64
N SER A 58 -10.43 -3.59 -5.92
CA SER A 58 -9.75 -4.69 -6.63
C SER A 58 -8.22 -4.46 -6.73
N GLY A 59 -7.70 -3.53 -5.95
CA GLY A 59 -6.29 -3.18 -5.91
C GLY A 59 -5.81 -2.41 -7.14
N GLU A 60 -6.66 -1.96 -8.04
CA GLU A 60 -6.31 -1.03 -9.11
C GLU A 60 -5.91 0.33 -8.53
N ILE A 61 -4.97 1.03 -9.18
CA ILE A 61 -4.60 2.38 -8.75
C ILE A 61 -5.61 3.37 -9.32
N VAL A 62 -6.39 4.00 -8.45
CA VAL A 62 -7.42 4.98 -8.81
C VAL A 62 -6.80 6.36 -9.02
N SER A 63 -5.78 6.70 -8.22
CA SER A 63 -5.03 7.94 -8.37
C SER A 63 -3.64 7.81 -7.78
N LYS A 64 -2.67 8.54 -8.32
CA LYS A 64 -1.26 8.46 -7.93
C LYS A 64 -0.58 9.83 -8.07
N ALA A 65 0.09 10.26 -7.00
CA ALA A 65 0.86 11.50 -6.94
C ALA A 65 2.21 11.35 -7.66
N SER A 66 2.85 12.49 -7.96
CA SER A 66 4.20 12.47 -8.55
C SER A 66 5.28 11.96 -7.62
N THR A 67 6.47 11.77 -8.19
CA THR A 67 7.66 11.32 -7.47
C THR A 67 8.40 12.43 -6.72
N ASN A 68 8.12 13.70 -7.05
CA ASN A 68 8.99 14.82 -6.68
C ASN A 68 8.29 16.16 -6.48
N LYS A 69 6.95 16.20 -6.47
CA LYS A 69 6.18 17.42 -6.19
C LYS A 69 5.25 17.22 -5.01
N GLU A 70 5.11 18.26 -4.20
CA GLU A 70 4.12 18.31 -3.15
C GLU A 70 2.73 18.41 -3.79
N GLU A 71 1.82 17.53 -3.39
CA GLU A 71 0.54 17.35 -4.05
C GLU A 71 -0.56 17.00 -3.05
N ILE A 72 -1.77 17.49 -3.33
CA ILE A 72 -2.99 17.08 -2.65
C ILE A 72 -3.71 16.09 -3.57
N LEU A 73 -3.83 14.84 -3.11
CA LEU A 73 -4.54 13.79 -3.84
C LEU A 73 -5.97 13.67 -3.29
N ILE A 74 -6.95 14.16 -4.06
CA ILE A 74 -8.37 14.04 -3.72
C ILE A 74 -8.98 12.96 -4.59
N VAL A 75 -9.59 11.96 -3.97
CA VAL A 75 -10.21 10.82 -4.67
C VAL A 75 -11.63 10.62 -4.14
N PRO A 76 -12.67 10.67 -5.00
CA PRO A 76 -14.01 10.29 -4.62
C PRO A 76 -14.05 8.78 -4.35
N VAL A 77 -14.72 8.38 -3.27
CA VAL A 77 -14.88 6.99 -2.87
C VAL A 77 -16.35 6.65 -2.87
N ASP A 78 -16.69 5.54 -3.52
CA ASP A 78 -18.03 4.96 -3.49
C ASP A 78 -18.05 3.74 -2.57
N LEU A 79 -18.86 3.79 -1.52
CA LEU A 79 -18.96 2.70 -0.56
C LEU A 79 -19.83 1.54 -1.07
N ASP A 80 -20.68 1.76 -2.06
CA ASP A 80 -21.50 0.68 -2.65
C ASP A 80 -20.61 -0.29 -3.44
N HIS A 81 -19.50 0.20 -4.01
CA HIS A 81 -18.46 -0.64 -4.61
C HIS A 81 -17.76 -1.57 -3.61
N VAL A 82 -17.63 -1.17 -2.34
CA VAL A 82 -17.05 -2.02 -1.28
C VAL A 82 -17.96 -3.23 -1.04
N ASP A 83 -19.26 -3.02 -0.93
CA ASP A 83 -20.24 -4.10 -0.74
C ASP A 83 -20.28 -5.03 -1.96
N THR A 84 -20.32 -4.44 -3.17
CA THR A 84 -20.26 -5.19 -4.42
C THR A 84 -19.00 -6.07 -4.50
N THR A 85 -17.83 -5.53 -4.12
CA THR A 85 -16.58 -6.30 -4.17
C THR A 85 -16.60 -7.46 -3.17
N ARG A 86 -17.05 -7.23 -1.93
CA ARG A 86 -17.07 -8.25 -0.87
C ARG A 86 -18.10 -9.35 -1.11
N THR A 87 -19.17 -9.07 -1.86
CA THR A 87 -20.16 -10.09 -2.24
C THR A 87 -19.66 -10.98 -3.39
N HIS A 88 -18.94 -10.41 -4.37
CA HIS A 88 -18.42 -11.15 -5.52
C HIS A 88 -17.12 -11.91 -5.21
N TRP A 89 -16.28 -11.35 -4.35
CA TRP A 89 -15.02 -11.95 -3.86
C TRP A 89 -15.12 -12.14 -2.34
N PRO A 90 -15.85 -13.17 -1.88
CA PRO A 90 -16.27 -13.30 -0.48
C PRO A 90 -15.17 -13.85 0.43
N PHE A 91 -13.96 -13.29 0.35
CA PHE A 91 -12.83 -13.69 1.18
C PHE A 91 -13.18 -13.69 2.66
N LEU A 92 -13.88 -12.65 3.14
CA LEU A 92 -14.26 -12.54 4.55
C LEU A 92 -15.13 -13.70 5.03
N ARG A 93 -16.02 -14.22 4.17
CA ARG A 93 -16.86 -15.40 4.44
C ARG A 93 -16.03 -16.68 4.46
N ASP A 94 -15.09 -16.80 3.52
CA ASP A 94 -14.35 -18.05 3.27
C ASP A 94 -13.06 -18.17 4.12
N ARG A 95 -12.76 -17.19 4.98
CA ARG A 95 -11.63 -17.26 5.93
C ARG A 95 -11.74 -18.49 6.82
N ARG A 96 -10.75 -19.38 6.75
CA ARG A 96 -10.54 -20.49 7.69
C ARG A 96 -9.98 -19.99 9.02
N ILE A 97 -10.80 -19.25 9.76
CA ILE A 97 -10.41 -18.65 11.05
C ILE A 97 -10.00 -19.70 12.09
N ASP A 98 -10.52 -20.93 11.96
CA ASP A 98 -10.14 -22.10 12.74
C ASP A 98 -8.68 -22.55 12.49
N ALA A 99 -8.12 -22.21 11.34
CA ALA A 99 -6.74 -22.52 10.95
C ALA A 99 -5.79 -21.32 11.10
N TYR A 100 -6.23 -20.22 11.72
CA TYR A 100 -5.39 -19.03 11.91
C TYR A 100 -4.58 -19.05 13.21
N ASP A 101 -4.68 -20.14 13.98
CA ASP A 101 -3.78 -20.35 15.10
C ASP A 101 -2.31 -20.32 14.62
N GLY A 102 -1.43 -19.83 15.49
CA GLY A 102 -0.03 -19.69 15.15
C GLY A 102 0.37 -18.39 14.41
N LEU A 103 -0.56 -17.64 13.82
CA LEU A 103 -0.23 -16.34 13.17
C LEU A 103 0.35 -15.31 14.17
N THR A 104 0.06 -15.46 15.47
CA THR A 104 0.61 -14.62 16.54
C THR A 104 2.01 -15.06 16.98
N LYS A 105 2.50 -16.20 16.50
CA LYS A 105 3.85 -16.71 16.80
C LYS A 105 4.85 -16.09 15.82
N ARG A 106 6.07 -15.84 16.30
CA ARG A 106 7.15 -15.29 15.46
C ARG A 106 7.57 -16.26 14.35
N LEU A 107 7.58 -17.55 14.66
CA LEU A 107 7.94 -18.68 13.79
C LEU A 107 7.33 -19.95 14.41
N LEU A 108 6.99 -20.94 13.58
CA LEU A 108 6.62 -22.29 13.99
C LEU A 108 7.60 -23.26 13.31
N ASP A 109 8.30 -24.06 14.10
CA ASP A 109 9.29 -25.06 13.68
C ASP A 109 8.76 -26.51 13.82
#